data_AF-A0A833T948-F1
#
_entry.id   AF-A0A833T948-F1
#
_cell.length_a   1.000
_cell.length_b   1.000
_cell.length_c   1.000
_cell.angle_alpha   90.00
_cell.angle_beta   90.00
_cell.angle_gamma   90.00
#
_symmetry.space_group_name_H-M   'P 1'
#
loop_
_entity.id
_entity.type
_entity.pdbx_description
1 polymer ?
#
loop_
_entity_poly.entity_id
_entity_poly.type
_entity_poly.pdbx_seq_one_letter_code
_entity_poly.pdbx_strand_id
1 'polypeptide(L)'
;MRRRPREVPVAKPSALQHFIPNVLLREEECGGQRRWLPNERKPGASKHLALNQQQDVMKIKVDMNEYCSEAEVDKLNALEEEVAVLESEMEKFVEEFYISAAMFSTQATAQNTLIDRLKRGQY
;
A
#
# COMPACT_ATOMS: atom_id res chain seq x y z
N MET A 1 -19.47 -42.55 -24.43
CA MET A 1 -20.08 -42.06 -23.17
C MET A 1 -19.11 -41.13 -22.46
N ARG A 2 -19.23 -39.81 -22.64
CA ARG A 2 -18.35 -38.80 -21.99
C ARG A 2 -19.02 -38.32 -20.70
N ARG A 3 -18.39 -38.57 -19.54
CA ARG A 3 -18.86 -38.13 -18.21
C ARG A 3 -18.77 -36.59 -18.14
N ARG A 4 -19.84 -35.92 -17.71
CA ARG A 4 -19.84 -34.46 -17.47
C ARG A 4 -19.04 -34.15 -16.20
N PRO A 5 -18.26 -33.05 -16.14
CA PRO A 5 -17.62 -32.62 -14.89
C PRO A 5 -18.68 -32.27 -13.84
N ARG A 6 -18.43 -32.64 -12.59
CA ARG A 6 -19.35 -32.42 -11.47
C ARG A 6 -19.37 -30.92 -11.13
N GLU A 7 -20.54 -30.29 -11.14
CA GLU A 7 -20.71 -28.90 -10.71
C GLU A 7 -20.39 -28.78 -9.21
N VAL A 8 -19.44 -27.92 -8.86
CA VAL A 8 -19.09 -27.61 -7.46
C VAL A 8 -19.96 -26.42 -7.04
N PRO A 9 -20.78 -26.53 -5.97
CA PRO A 9 -21.58 -25.40 -5.50
C PRO A 9 -20.69 -24.26 -5.00
N VAL A 10 -20.69 -23.14 -5.72
CA VAL A 10 -20.01 -21.89 -5.34
C VAL A 10 -20.89 -21.17 -4.30
N ALA A 11 -21.02 -21.76 -3.12
CA ALA A 11 -21.82 -21.19 -2.03
C ALA A 11 -21.12 -21.32 -0.68
N LYS A 12 -19.81 -21.09 -0.65
CA LYS A 12 -19.08 -20.79 0.58
C LYS A 12 -18.14 -19.62 0.33
N PRO A 13 -18.34 -18.45 0.98
CA PRO A 13 -17.30 -17.44 0.99
C PRO A 13 -16.09 -18.00 1.73
N SER A 14 -14.91 -17.80 1.15
CA SER A 14 -13.63 -18.12 1.77
C SER A 14 -13.53 -17.38 3.10
N ALA A 15 -13.19 -18.09 4.19
CA ALA A 15 -13.03 -17.55 5.54
C ALA A 15 -11.84 -16.57 5.71
N LEU A 16 -11.23 -16.11 4.61
CA LEU A 16 -10.11 -15.18 4.58
C LEU A 16 -10.48 -13.76 4.14
N GLN A 17 -11.77 -13.43 4.11
CA GLN A 17 -12.25 -12.12 3.61
C GLN A 17 -12.26 -11.01 4.69
N HIS A 18 -11.70 -11.22 5.88
CA HIS A 18 -11.94 -10.31 7.01
C HIS A 18 -10.84 -9.31 7.36
N PHE A 19 -9.69 -9.29 6.70
CA PHE A 19 -8.70 -8.23 6.96
C PHE A 19 -8.00 -7.80 5.67
N ILE A 20 -8.72 -7.06 4.84
CA ILE A 20 -8.11 -6.14 3.88
C ILE A 20 -8.27 -4.75 4.50
N PRO A 21 -7.18 -4.04 4.83
CA PRO A 21 -7.29 -2.67 5.34
C PRO A 21 -8.04 -1.80 4.33
N ASN A 22 -9.06 -1.08 4.80
CA ASN A 22 -9.94 -0.20 4.00
C ASN A 22 -9.21 0.99 3.34
N VAL A 23 -7.88 1.06 3.40
CA VAL A 23 -7.08 2.12 2.80
C VAL A 23 -6.94 1.96 1.28
N LEU A 24 -7.20 0.76 0.74
CA LEU A 24 -7.12 0.49 -0.71
C LEU A 24 -8.47 0.42 -1.43
N LEU A 25 -9.58 0.57 -0.71
CA LEU A 25 -10.91 0.53 -1.29
C LEU A 25 -11.43 1.96 -1.37
N ARG A 26 -11.61 2.49 -2.58
CA ARG A 26 -12.38 3.72 -2.77
C ARG A 26 -13.79 3.47 -2.22
N GLU A 27 -14.33 4.43 -1.48
CA GLU A 27 -15.75 4.42 -1.08
C GLU A 27 -16.61 4.42 -2.35
N GLU A 28 -16.97 3.24 -2.84
CA GLU A 28 -18.09 3.10 -3.73
C GLU A 28 -19.35 2.98 -2.87
N GLU A 29 -20.16 4.04 -2.90
CA GLU A 29 -21.49 4.12 -2.32
C GLU A 29 -22.28 2.83 -2.60
N CYS A 30 -22.51 2.03 -1.55
CA CYS A 30 -23.47 0.94 -1.58
C CYS A 30 -24.88 1.52 -1.72
N GLY A 31 -25.35 1.72 -2.95
CA GLY A 31 -26.74 2.13 -3.20
C GLY A 31 -27.17 2.31 -4.65
N GLY A 32 -26.23 2.39 -5.62
CA GLY A 32 -26.57 2.58 -7.03
C GLY A 32 -26.94 1.28 -7.76
N GLN A 33 -28.06 1.26 -8.47
CA GLN A 33 -28.42 0.18 -9.38
C GLN A 33 -27.35 0.06 -10.48
N ARG A 34 -26.61 -1.05 -10.54
CA ARG A 34 -25.51 -1.29 -11.50
C ARG A 34 -25.99 -1.04 -12.94
N ARG A 35 -25.56 0.06 -13.53
CA ARG A 35 -25.73 0.33 -14.96
C ARG A 35 -24.46 -0.09 -15.68
N TRP A 36 -24.61 -1.02 -16.61
CA TRP A 36 -23.55 -1.41 -17.54
C TRP A 36 -23.15 -0.18 -18.35
N LEU A 37 -21.87 0.22 -18.27
CA LEU A 37 -21.32 1.25 -19.15
C LEU A 37 -21.38 0.74 -20.60
N PRO A 38 -21.38 1.63 -21.62
CA PRO A 38 -21.65 1.28 -23.02
C PRO A 38 -20.74 0.21 -23.65
N ASN A 39 -19.65 -0.17 -22.98
CA ASN A 39 -18.73 -1.21 -23.44
C ASN A 39 -18.93 -2.59 -22.79
N GLU A 40 -19.91 -2.76 -21.91
CA GLU A 40 -20.15 -4.06 -21.28
C GLU A 40 -21.35 -4.76 -21.92
N ARG A 41 -21.11 -5.30 -23.12
CA ARG A 41 -22.02 -6.23 -23.80
C ARG A 41 -22.16 -7.49 -22.94
N LYS A 42 -23.40 -7.98 -22.77
CA LYS A 42 -23.73 -9.25 -22.09
C LYS A 42 -22.74 -10.37 -22.47
N PRO A 43 -22.16 -11.11 -21.51
CA PRO A 43 -21.38 -12.30 -21.82
C PRO A 43 -22.34 -13.34 -22.42
N GLY A 44 -22.20 -13.61 -23.72
CA GLY A 44 -23.07 -14.53 -24.45
C GLY A 44 -23.18 -14.30 -25.95
N ALA A 45 -22.73 -13.16 -26.48
CA ALA A 45 -22.74 -12.88 -27.92
C ALA A 45 -21.30 -12.70 -28.47
N SER A 46 -20.48 -13.73 -28.36
CA SER A 46 -19.16 -13.74 -29.01
C SER A 46 -19.11 -14.83 -30.09
N LYS A 47 -19.30 -14.42 -31.35
CA LYS A 47 -18.93 -15.22 -32.53
C LYS A 47 -17.81 -14.57 -33.36
N HIS A 48 -17.14 -13.52 -32.86
CA HIS A 48 -16.13 -12.77 -33.64
C HIS A 48 -14.79 -12.53 -32.93
N LEU A 49 -14.48 -13.23 -31.82
CA LEU A 49 -13.22 -13.00 -31.08
C LEU A 49 -12.00 -13.77 -31.61
N ALA A 50 -12.14 -14.64 -32.61
CA ALA A 50 -11.01 -15.43 -33.13
C ALA A 50 -10.04 -14.65 -34.04
N LEU A 51 -10.42 -13.47 -34.55
CA LEU A 51 -9.59 -12.70 -35.49
C LEU A 51 -8.77 -11.57 -34.86
N ASN A 52 -9.14 -11.06 -33.67
CA ASN A 52 -8.41 -9.94 -33.03
C ASN A 52 -7.35 -10.38 -32.02
N GLN A 53 -7.38 -11.61 -31.53
CA GLN A 53 -6.37 -12.06 -30.56
C GLN A 53 -4.97 -12.22 -31.16
N GLN A 54 -4.83 -12.32 -32.50
CA GLN A 54 -3.51 -12.32 -33.15
C GLN A 54 -2.93 -10.91 -33.37
N GLN A 55 -3.74 -9.85 -33.35
CA GLN A 55 -3.25 -8.49 -33.57
C GLN A 55 -2.89 -7.76 -32.28
N ASP A 56 -3.59 -8.02 -31.18
CA ASP A 56 -3.34 -7.30 -29.92
C ASP A 56 -2.15 -7.84 -29.12
N VAL A 57 -1.75 -9.10 -29.31
CA VAL A 57 -0.58 -9.67 -28.61
C VAL A 57 0.75 -9.18 -29.21
N MET A 58 0.75 -8.63 -30.43
CA MET A 58 1.97 -8.14 -31.09
C MET A 58 2.31 -6.67 -30.83
N LYS A 59 1.50 -5.93 -30.06
CA LYS A 59 1.71 -4.47 -29.86
C LYS A 59 2.21 -4.07 -28.47
N ILE A 60 2.29 -5.00 -27.52
CA ILE A 60 3.06 -4.77 -26.30
C ILE A 60 4.46 -5.36 -26.53
N LYS A 61 5.19 -4.75 -27.44
CA LYS A 61 6.65 -4.84 -27.42
C LYS A 61 7.09 -3.90 -26.31
N VAL A 62 7.16 -4.40 -25.08
CA VAL A 62 8.02 -3.77 -24.08
C VAL A 62 9.41 -3.94 -24.65
N ASP A 63 9.99 -2.84 -25.13
CA ASP A 63 11.35 -2.85 -25.64
C ASP A 63 12.27 -3.10 -24.45
N MET A 64 12.64 -4.36 -24.24
CA MET A 64 13.58 -4.76 -23.18
C MET A 64 14.98 -4.16 -23.39
N ASN A 65 15.19 -3.43 -24.49
CA ASN A 65 16.40 -2.69 -24.83
C ASN A 65 16.29 -1.18 -24.60
N GLU A 66 15.21 -0.66 -24.01
CA GLU A 66 15.14 0.75 -23.61
C GLU A 66 16.02 0.94 -22.36
N TYR A 67 17.34 1.02 -22.59
CA TYR A 67 18.29 1.46 -21.58
C TYR A 67 17.85 2.84 -21.09
N CYS A 68 17.81 3.03 -19.77
CA CYS A 68 17.59 4.35 -19.17
C CYS A 68 18.52 5.35 -19.87
N SER A 69 17.95 6.48 -20.32
CA SER A 69 18.74 7.55 -20.88
C SER A 69 19.73 8.07 -19.83
N GLU A 70 20.85 8.65 -20.29
CA GLU A 70 21.86 9.24 -19.39
C GLU A 70 21.23 10.23 -18.40
N ALA A 71 20.26 11.03 -18.86
CA ALA A 71 19.50 11.94 -18.02
C ALA A 71 18.63 11.24 -16.94
N GLU A 72 18.09 10.05 -17.22
CA GLU A 72 17.34 9.27 -16.24
C GLU A 72 18.26 8.61 -15.22
N VAL A 73 19.47 8.20 -15.63
CA VAL A 73 20.50 7.69 -14.73
C VAL A 73 21.01 8.79 -13.81
N ASP A 74 21.29 9.99 -14.33
CA ASP A 74 21.71 11.14 -13.54
C ASP A 74 20.64 11.55 -12.51
N LYS A 75 19.37 11.53 -12.93
CA LYS A 75 18.25 11.78 -12.03
C LYS A 75 18.13 10.72 -10.95
N LEU A 76 18.36 9.45 -11.28
CA LEU A 76 18.35 8.36 -10.31
C LEU A 76 19.48 8.54 -9.28
N ASN A 77 20.70 8.85 -9.73
CA ASN A 77 21.84 9.11 -8.85
C ASN A 77 21.56 10.29 -7.89
N ALA A 78 20.98 11.39 -8.40
CA ALA A 78 20.62 12.53 -7.57
C ALA A 78 19.57 12.17 -6.50
N LEU A 79 18.58 11.34 -6.85
CA LEU A 79 17.60 10.84 -5.89
C LEU A 79 18.22 9.89 -4.86
N GLU A 80 19.16 9.04 -5.26
CA GLU A 80 19.89 8.17 -4.34
C GLU A 80 20.73 8.98 -3.33
N GLU A 81 21.39 10.06 -3.78
CA GLU A 81 22.09 10.99 -2.89
C GLU A 81 21.13 11.69 -1.92
N GLU A 82 19.97 12.15 -2.40
CA GLU A 82 18.96 12.79 -1.54
C GLU A 82 18.42 11.82 -0.49
N VAL A 83 18.15 10.57 -0.86
CA VAL A 83 17.73 9.52 0.08
C VAL A 83 18.80 9.26 1.13
N ALA A 84 20.08 9.17 0.74
CA ALA A 84 21.17 8.95 1.69
C ALA A 84 21.30 10.10 2.70
N VAL A 85 21.10 11.35 2.27
CA VAL A 85 21.05 12.51 3.17
C VAL A 85 19.87 12.39 4.13
N LEU A 86 18.68 12.07 3.62
CA LEU A 86 17.46 11.98 4.42
C LEU A 86 17.54 10.85 5.47
N GLU A 87 18.12 9.71 5.10
CA GLU A 87 18.38 8.61 6.03
C GLU A 87 19.34 9.03 7.15
N SER A 88 20.40 9.77 6.82
CA SER A 88 21.35 10.30 7.81
C SER A 88 20.70 11.32 8.76
N GLU A 89 19.85 12.21 8.24
CA GLU A 89 19.12 13.18 9.06
C GLU A 89 18.10 12.49 9.97
N MET A 90 17.39 11.47 9.45
CA MET A 90 16.45 10.69 10.22
C MET A 90 17.13 9.97 11.39
N GLU A 91 18.31 9.37 11.17
CA GLU A 91 19.07 8.70 12.22
C GLU A 91 19.45 9.67 13.36
N LYS A 92 19.98 10.85 13.02
CA LYS A 92 20.29 11.91 14.00
C LYS A 92 19.06 12.38 14.76
N PHE A 93 17.95 12.61 14.06
CA PHE A 93 16.70 13.02 14.69
C PHE A 93 16.21 11.98 15.70
N VAL A 94 16.27 10.70 15.35
CA VAL A 94 15.85 9.60 16.24
C VAL A 94 16.74 9.56 17.48
N GLU A 95 18.06 9.69 17.33
CA GLU A 95 18.99 9.73 18.46
C GLU A 95 18.69 10.92 19.39
N GLU A 96 18.57 12.13 18.85
CA GLU A 96 18.24 13.33 19.61
C GLU A 96 16.88 13.23 20.32
N PHE A 97 15.89 12.63 19.66
CA PHE A 97 14.57 12.39 20.24
C PHE A 97 14.66 11.47 21.47
N TYR A 98 15.38 10.34 21.37
CA TYR A 98 15.50 9.41 22.49
C TYR A 98 16.30 10.00 23.64
N ILE A 99 17.37 10.75 23.35
CA ILE A 99 18.14 11.47 24.39
C ILE A 99 17.23 12.48 25.10
N SER A 100 16.48 13.28 24.33
CA SER A 100 15.55 14.27 24.87
C SER A 100 14.44 13.63 25.71
N ALA A 101 13.87 12.52 25.24
CA ALA A 101 12.85 11.77 25.96
C ALA A 101 13.38 11.18 27.28
N ALA A 102 14.62 10.66 27.29
CA ALA A 102 15.27 10.16 28.49
C ALA A 102 15.53 11.29 29.51
N MET A 103 16.05 12.43 29.05
CA MET A 103 16.24 13.62 29.89
C MET A 103 14.91 14.11 30.47
N PHE A 104 13.88 14.21 29.66
CA PHE A 104 12.55 14.62 30.12
C PHE A 104 11.99 13.65 31.18
N SER A 105 12.11 12.34 30.93
CA SER A 105 11.61 11.31 31.85
C SER A 105 12.32 11.36 33.20
N THR A 106 13.64 11.56 33.21
CA THR A 106 14.41 11.72 34.46
C THR A 106 14.04 13.00 35.19
N GLN A 107 13.87 14.12 34.47
CA GLN A 107 13.45 15.39 35.05
C GLN A 107 12.04 15.30 35.67
N ALA A 108 11.07 14.71 34.95
CA ALA A 108 9.72 14.50 35.44
C ALA A 108 9.70 13.65 36.71
N THR A 109 10.50 12.57 36.74
CA THR A 109 10.62 11.70 37.92
C THR A 109 11.21 12.44 39.12
N ALA A 110 12.25 13.25 38.90
CA ALA A 110 12.87 14.06 39.94
C ALA A 110 11.89 15.10 40.51
N GLN A 111 11.15 15.79 39.63
CA GLN A 111 10.13 16.76 40.04
C GLN A 111 8.99 16.12 40.84
N ASN A 112 8.46 14.97 40.39
CA ASN A 112 7.45 14.24 41.14
C ASN A 112 7.94 13.83 42.53
N THR A 113 9.19 13.34 42.61
CA THR A 113 9.81 12.98 43.89
C THR A 113 9.91 14.18 44.85
N LEU A 114 10.27 15.36 44.33
CA LEU A 114 10.32 16.59 45.12
C LEU A 114 8.93 17.01 45.61
N ILE A 115 7.93 16.97 44.73
CA ILE A 115 6.54 17.28 45.06
C ILE A 115 6.02 16.35 46.15
N ASP A 116 6.28 15.04 46.04
CA ASP A 116 5.84 14.05 47.03
C ASP A 116 6.51 14.23 48.39
N ARG A 117 7.76 14.72 48.43
CA ARG A 117 8.43 15.07 49.68
C ARG A 117 7.81 16.32 50.31
N LEU A 118 7.52 17.34 49.51
CA LEU A 118 6.86 18.57 49.98
C LEU A 118 5.48 18.27 50.54
N LYS A 119 4.67 17.44 49.86
CA LYS A 119 3.35 17.02 50.34
C LYS A 119 3.43 16.25 51.67
N ARG A 120 4.44 15.38 51.83
CA ARG A 120 4.63 14.62 53.07
C ARG A 120 5.07 15.48 54.26
N GLY A 121 5.81 16.57 54.02
CA GLY A 121 6.24 17.49 55.08
C GLY A 121 5.16 18.48 55.54
N GLN A 122 3.99 18.51 54.89
CA GLN A 122 2.86 19.39 55.23
C GLN A 122 1.79 18.71 56.11
N TYR A 123 1.98 17.45 56.47
CA TYR A 123 1.14 16.70 57.41
C TYR A 123 1.85 16.44 58.74
#